data_AF-A0A4U9TW75-F1
#
_entry.id   AF-A0A4U9TW75-F1
#
_cell.length_a   1.000
_cell.length_b   1.000
_cell.length_c   1.000
_cell.angle_alpha   90.00
_cell.angle_beta   90.00
_cell.angle_gamma   90.00
#
_symmetry.space_group_name_H-M   'P 1'
#
loop_
_entity.id
_entity.type
_entity.pdbx_description
1 polymer ?
#
loop_
_entity_poly.entity_id
_entity_poly.type
_entity_poly.pdbx_seq_one_letter_code
_entity_poly.pdbx_strand_id
1 'polypeptide(L)'
;MAAYTNETKKHLTLVSGDNKRWKSTYGPGKEVPVSGIYRCTVCGKEITSNKSDPFPPQNHHQHSSNKDISWQLIIRTDTAGDNFGIK
;
A
#
# COMPACT_ATOMS: atom_id res chain seq x y z
N MET A 1 -0.52 -11.54 -0.52
CA MET A 1 0.42 -11.27 0.60
C MET A 1 1.76 -10.95 -0.02
N ALA A 2 2.43 -9.89 0.42
CA ALA A 2 3.81 -9.64 0.07
C ALA A 2 4.72 -10.71 0.68
N ALA A 3 5.65 -11.26 -0.10
CA ALA A 3 6.63 -12.25 0.34
C ALA A 3 8.05 -11.75 0.06
N TYR A 4 8.99 -12.16 0.90
CA TYR A 4 10.42 -11.92 0.74
C TYR A 4 11.20 -13.17 1.18
N THR A 5 12.45 -13.27 0.76
CA THR A 5 13.36 -14.37 1.15
C THR A 5 14.41 -13.86 2.13
N ASN A 6 15.15 -14.77 2.76
CA ASN A 6 16.25 -14.38 3.65
C ASN A 6 17.33 -13.57 2.91
N GLU A 7 17.62 -13.94 1.67
CA GLU A 7 18.62 -13.29 0.82
C GLU A 7 18.19 -11.87 0.42
N THR A 8 16.89 -11.65 0.23
CA THR A 8 16.33 -10.36 -0.21
C THR A 8 15.92 -9.46 0.96
N LYS A 9 15.84 -9.99 2.19
CA LYS A 9 15.54 -9.22 3.42
C LYS A 9 16.48 -8.03 3.62
N LYS A 10 17.74 -8.12 3.18
CA LYS A 10 18.72 -7.02 3.25
C LYS A 10 18.33 -5.77 2.45
N HIS A 11 17.36 -5.89 1.53
CA HIS A 11 16.83 -4.78 0.75
C HIS A 11 15.56 -4.16 1.36
N LEU A 12 15.11 -4.67 2.51
CA LEU A 12 13.93 -4.18 3.22
C LEU A 12 14.37 -3.43 4.48
N THR A 13 13.80 -2.24 4.67
CA THR A 13 13.99 -1.44 5.87
C THR A 13 12.73 -1.51 6.72
N LEU A 14 12.86 -1.95 7.97
CA LEU A 14 11.79 -1.82 8.95
C LEU A 14 11.70 -0.36 9.42
N VAL A 15 10.50 0.20 9.45
CA VAL A 15 10.27 1.61 9.79
C VAL A 15 9.22 1.75 10.89
N SER A 16 9.22 2.86 11.63
CA SER A 16 8.12 3.16 12.56
C SER A 16 6.81 3.41 11.81
N GLY A 17 5.71 2.91 12.38
CA GLY A 17 4.34 3.14 11.91
C GLY A 17 3.76 4.51 12.28
N ASP A 18 4.51 5.39 12.93
CA ASP A 18 3.99 6.67 13.44
C ASP A 18 3.58 7.66 12.34
N ASN A 19 4.18 7.55 11.15
CA ASN A 19 3.82 8.40 10.03
C ASN A 19 2.37 8.14 9.59
N LYS A 20 1.59 9.22 9.44
CA LYS A 20 0.16 9.20 9.09
C LYS A 20 -0.17 8.30 7.89
N ARG A 21 0.73 8.20 6.90
CA ARG A 21 0.52 7.38 5.70
C ARG A 21 0.30 5.89 5.98
N TRP A 22 0.87 5.36 7.07
CA TRP A 22 0.74 3.94 7.46
C TRP A 22 -0.60 3.66 8.14
N LYS A 23 -1.22 4.69 8.73
CA LYS A 23 -2.49 4.62 9.46
C LYS A 23 -3.69 5.07 8.62
N SER A 24 -3.44 5.77 7.51
CA SER A 24 -4.48 6.30 6.63
C SER A 24 -5.05 5.21 5.74
N THR A 25 -6.33 5.38 5.39
CA THR A 25 -7.02 4.53 4.43
C THR A 25 -7.57 5.34 3.27
N TYR A 26 -7.61 4.74 2.08
CA TYR A 26 -7.96 5.42 0.84
C TYR A 26 -9.07 4.67 0.09
N GLY A 27 -10.06 5.42 -0.40
CA GLY A 27 -11.11 4.86 -1.25
C GLY A 27 -10.67 4.66 -2.70
N PRO A 28 -11.49 3.99 -3.53
CA PRO A 28 -11.26 3.85 -4.98
C PRO A 28 -11.10 5.21 -5.67
N GLY A 29 -10.30 5.25 -6.74
CA GLY A 29 -10.11 6.45 -7.56
C GLY A 29 -9.35 7.61 -6.89
N LYS A 30 -9.07 7.54 -5.58
CA LYS A 30 -8.20 8.51 -4.91
C LYS A 30 -6.78 8.39 -5.45
N GLU A 31 -6.09 9.52 -5.53
CA GLU A 31 -4.67 9.55 -5.88
C GLU A 31 -3.84 8.81 -4.83
N VAL A 32 -2.93 7.96 -5.29
CA VAL A 32 -2.01 7.20 -4.45
C VAL A 32 -0.91 8.13 -3.92
N PRO A 33 -0.74 8.28 -2.60
CA PRO A 33 0.21 9.25 -2.03
C PRO A 33 1.67 8.82 -2.15
N VAL A 34 1.95 7.52 -2.13
CA VAL A 34 3.29 6.93 -2.28
C VAL A 34 3.20 5.59 -3.01
N SER A 35 4.20 5.26 -3.82
CA SER A 35 4.28 3.96 -4.47
C SER A 35 4.47 2.85 -3.44
N GLY A 36 3.83 1.70 -3.65
CA GLY A 36 3.94 0.58 -2.72
C GLY A 36 2.88 -0.50 -2.88
N ILE A 37 2.80 -1.36 -1.88
CA ILE A 37 1.77 -2.39 -1.74
C ILE A 37 0.73 -1.90 -0.73
N TYR A 38 -0.52 -1.92 -1.15
CA TYR A 38 -1.68 -1.57 -0.35
C TYR A 38 -2.56 -2.79 -0.12
N ARG A 39 -3.10 -2.93 1.09
CA ARG A 39 -4.02 -3.99 1.49
C ARG A 39 -5.43 -3.43 1.67
N CYS A 40 -6.43 -4.11 1.14
CA CYS A 40 -7.83 -3.83 1.40
C CYS A 40 -8.17 -4.21 2.84
N THR A 41 -8.66 -3.26 3.62
CA THR A 41 -9.06 -3.49 5.03
C THR A 41 -10.34 -4.31 5.16
N VAL A 42 -11.11 -4.48 4.07
CA VAL A 42 -12.35 -5.27 4.04
C VAL A 42 -12.12 -6.74 3.68
N CYS A 43 -11.38 -7.01 2.59
CA CYS A 43 -11.21 -8.38 2.07
C CYS A 43 -9.79 -8.94 2.19
N GLY A 44 -8.82 -8.12 2.60
CA GLY A 44 -7.42 -8.52 2.75
C GLY A 44 -6.63 -8.71 1.46
N LYS A 45 -7.25 -8.58 0.27
CA LYS A 45 -6.52 -8.56 -1.01
C LYS A 45 -5.58 -7.36 -1.08
N GLU A 46 -4.51 -7.51 -1.83
CA GLU A 46 -3.48 -6.48 -1.99
C GLU A 46 -3.38 -6.03 -3.44
N ILE A 47 -2.86 -4.83 -3.63
CA ILE A 47 -2.55 -4.23 -4.92
C ILE A 47 -1.18 -3.57 -4.86
N THR A 48 -0.51 -3.53 -6.01
CA THR A 48 0.63 -2.65 -6.26
C THR A 48 0.11 -1.35 -6.85
N SER A 49 0.55 -0.21 -6.34
CA SER A 49 0.13 1.10 -6.84
C SER A 49 1.31 2.05 -6.90
N ASN A 50 1.36 2.88 -7.94
CA ASN A 50 2.37 3.92 -8.06
C ASN A 50 1.82 5.24 -7.56
N LYS A 51 2.69 6.08 -6.99
CA LYS A 51 2.35 7.44 -6.62
C LYS A 51 1.73 8.19 -7.80
N SER A 52 0.72 9.02 -7.52
CA SER A 52 -0.01 9.84 -8.49
C SER A 52 -0.94 9.10 -9.45
N ASP A 53 -0.90 7.76 -9.49
CA ASP A 53 -1.95 6.98 -10.14
C ASP A 53 -3.21 6.94 -9.24
N PRO A 54 -4.42 6.82 -9.79
CA PRO A 54 -5.61 6.56 -9.01
C PRO A 54 -5.64 5.10 -8.49
N PHE A 55 -6.13 4.90 -7.27
CA PHE A 55 -6.44 3.56 -6.77
C PHE A 55 -7.46 2.85 -7.69
N PRO A 56 -7.33 1.52 -7.88
CA PRO A 56 -8.18 0.78 -8.81
C PRO A 56 -9.67 0.91 -8.46
N PRO A 57 -10.55 1.00 -9.47
CA PRO A 57 -11.98 1.11 -9.26
C PRO A 57 -12.55 -0.16 -8.63
N GLN A 58 -13.66 0.01 -7.90
CA GLN A 58 -14.30 -1.05 -7.12
C GLN A 58 -14.74 -2.27 -7.93
N ASN A 59 -14.95 -2.11 -9.24
CA ASN A 59 -15.53 -3.15 -10.10
C ASN A 59 -14.53 -4.13 -10.72
N HIS A 60 -13.24 -4.09 -10.37
CA HIS A 60 -12.29 -5.06 -10.95
C HIS A 60 -12.41 -6.47 -10.33
N HIS A 61 -13.00 -6.60 -9.14
CA HIS A 61 -13.36 -7.88 -8.53
C HIS A 61 -14.62 -7.69 -7.65
N GLN A 62 -15.69 -8.45 -7.90
CA GLN A 62 -16.86 -8.49 -7.02
C GLN A 62 -16.42 -8.88 -5.60
N HIS A 63 -16.46 -7.93 -4.67
CA HIS A 63 -16.30 -8.23 -3.26
C HIS A 63 -17.63 -8.79 -2.74
N SER A 64 -17.58 -9.90 -2.00
CA SER A 64 -18.75 -10.52 -1.37
C SER A 64 -19.38 -9.66 -0.26
N SER A 65 -18.71 -8.58 0.14
CA SER A 65 -19.13 -7.64 1.17
C SER A 65 -19.59 -6.34 0.53
N ASN A 66 -20.81 -5.89 0.84
CA ASN A 66 -21.38 -4.57 0.46
C ASN A 66 -20.66 -3.37 1.12
N LYS A 67 -19.43 -3.53 1.59
CA LYS A 67 -18.65 -2.47 2.24
C LYS A 67 -17.71 -1.83 1.22
N ASP A 68 -17.55 -0.52 1.33
CA ASP A 68 -16.65 0.22 0.47
C ASP A 68 -15.21 -0.27 0.61
N ILE A 69 -14.54 -0.41 -0.53
CA ILE A 69 -13.11 -0.75 -0.57
C ILE A 69 -12.33 0.35 0.12
N SER A 70 -11.37 -0.05 0.94
CA SER A 70 -10.52 0.86 1.69
C SER A 70 -9.10 0.32 1.73
N TRP A 71 -8.17 1.06 1.12
CA TRP A 71 -6.78 0.67 0.91
C TRP A 71 -5.88 1.24 2.00
N GLN A 72 -5.08 0.40 2.64
CA GLN A 72 -4.08 0.79 3.64
C GLN A 72 -2.68 0.40 3.14
N LEU A 73 -1.71 1.32 3.26
CA LEU A 73 -0.31 1.05 2.89
C LEU A 73 0.30 0.01 3.84
N ILE A 74 0.94 -1.03 3.30
CA ILE A 74 1.68 -2.03 4.09
C ILE A 74 3.16 -2.14 3.71
N ILE A 75 3.53 -1.82 2.47
CA ILE A 75 4.93 -1.72 2.01
C ILE A 75 5.06 -0.45 1.17
N ARG A 76 6.04 0.41 1.46
CA ARG A 76 6.39 1.57 0.62
C ARG A 76 7.56 1.21 -0.28
N THR A 77 7.54 1.68 -1.51
CA THR A 77 8.69 1.69 -2.42
C THR A 77 9.45 3.00 -2.27
N ASP A 78 10.79 2.94 -2.23
CA ASP A 78 11.63 4.13 -2.22
C ASP A 78 11.87 4.68 -3.64
N THR A 79 10.78 5.10 -4.29
CA THR A 79 10.84 5.64 -5.66
C THR A 79 11.66 6.93 -5.75
N ALA A 80 11.81 7.65 -4.63
CA ALA A 80 12.53 8.92 -4.58
C ALA A 80 14.03 8.76 -4.20
N GLY A 81 14.46 7.57 -3.76
CA GLY A 81 15.79 7.37 -3.18
C GLY A 81 15.98 8.13 -1.87
N ASP A 82 14.89 8.42 -1.14
CA ASP A 82 14.89 9.21 0.09
C ASP A 82 15.09 8.36 1.35
N ASN A 83 15.42 7.07 1.20
CA ASN A 83 15.52 6.08 2.26
C ASN A 83 14.32 6.12 3.21
N PHE A 84 13.15 6.23 2.61
CA PHE A 84 11.87 6.35 3.28
C PHE A 84 11.68 7.58 4.17
N GLY A 85 12.56 8.59 4.08
CA GLY A 85 12.62 9.75 4.98
C GLY A 85 13.26 9.43 6.33
N ILE A 86 13.98 8.32 6.44
CA ILE A 86 14.72 7.92 7.64
C ILE A 86 16.13 8.52 7.50
N LYS A 87 16.55 9.30 8.49
CA LYS A 87 17.92 9.82 8.58
C LYS A 87 18.87 8.72 9.06
#